data_AF-A0AAV3U2W9-F1
#
_entry.id   AF-A0AAV3U2W9-F1
#
_cell.length_a   1.000
_cell.length_b   1.000
_cell.length_c   1.000
_cell.angle_alpha   90.00
_cell.angle_beta   90.00
_cell.angle_gamma   90.00
#
_symmetry.space_group_name_H-M   'P 1'
#
loop_
_entity.id
_entity.type
_entity.pdbx_description
1 polymer ?
#
loop_
_entity_poly.entity_id
_entity_poly.type
_entity_poly.pdbx_seq_one_letter_code
_entity_poly.pdbx_strand_id
1 'polypeptide(L)'
;MGKYSVHECRNQPVGIRVEFSRDTFHEEFTWQVTFSREATEEDLENNHYLEEVGELMWSLVAEVTHCPYCGTKLMESLNNNGEFVLFDSSGWSTNVL
;
A
#
# COMPACT_ATOMS: atom_id res chain seq x y z
N MET A 1 15.16 -8.74 -15.26
CA MET A 1 13.72 -8.75 -15.56
C MET A 1 12.99 -9.29 -14.34
N GLY A 2 12.55 -8.43 -13.43
CA GLY A 2 11.70 -8.84 -12.31
C GLY A 2 10.33 -9.26 -12.86
N LYS A 3 9.80 -10.40 -12.41
CA LYS A 3 8.42 -10.79 -12.68
C LYS A 3 7.58 -10.38 -11.48
N TYR A 4 6.41 -9.81 -11.75
CA TYR A 4 5.41 -9.54 -10.73
C TYR A 4 5.15 -10.78 -9.86
N SER A 5 5.09 -10.61 -8.54
CA SER A 5 4.74 -11.68 -7.60
C SER A 5 3.91 -11.13 -6.44
N VAL A 6 3.09 -11.97 -5.83
CA VAL A 6 2.28 -11.61 -4.66
C VAL A 6 2.60 -12.59 -3.55
N HIS A 7 2.79 -12.08 -2.35
CA HIS A 7 2.93 -12.90 -1.16
C HIS A 7 1.57 -13.11 -0.51
N GLU A 8 1.03 -14.32 -0.63
CA GLU A 8 -0.21 -14.71 0.04
C GLU A 8 0.07 -15.07 1.50
N CYS A 9 -0.44 -14.26 2.42
CA CYS A 9 -0.28 -14.49 3.85
C CYS A 9 -1.61 -14.75 4.54
N ARG A 10 -1.71 -15.85 5.30
CA ARG A 10 -2.93 -16.23 6.04
C ARG A 10 -3.29 -15.26 7.17
N ASN A 11 -2.30 -14.54 7.69
CA ASN A 11 -2.46 -13.60 8.79
C ASN A 11 -2.72 -12.16 8.31
N GLN A 12 -2.85 -11.96 6.99
CA GLN A 12 -3.04 -10.66 6.37
C GLN A 12 -4.50 -10.23 6.45
N PRO A 13 -4.78 -9.02 6.99
CA PRO A 13 -6.10 -8.42 6.95
C PRO A 13 -6.58 -8.13 5.52
N VAL A 14 -7.90 -7.99 5.37
CA VAL A 14 -8.52 -7.49 4.13
C VAL A 14 -8.07 -6.04 3.88
N GLY A 15 -7.83 -5.67 2.62
CA GLY A 15 -7.41 -4.31 2.24
C GLY A 15 -5.91 -4.05 2.35
N ILE A 16 -5.11 -5.09 2.57
CA ILE A 16 -3.64 -5.01 2.61
C ILE A 16 -3.10 -5.93 1.54
N ARG A 17 -2.04 -5.53 0.83
CA ARG A 17 -1.40 -6.33 -0.22
C ARG A 17 0.12 -6.33 -0.03
N VAL A 18 0.77 -7.48 -0.22
CA VAL A 18 2.23 -7.57 -0.21
C VAL A 18 2.65 -8.14 -1.56
N GLU A 19 3.41 -7.37 -2.33
CA GLU A 19 3.75 -7.72 -3.70
C GLU A 19 5.16 -7.31 -4.09
N PHE A 20 5.70 -8.04 -5.06
CA PHE A 20 6.92 -7.72 -5.76
C PHE A 20 6.55 -7.08 -7.09
N SER A 21 6.72 -5.76 -7.18
CA SER A 21 6.35 -4.97 -8.36
C SER A 21 7.37 -3.86 -8.56
N ARG A 22 7.25 -3.13 -9.69
CA ARG A 22 8.02 -1.89 -9.85
C ARG A 22 7.54 -0.91 -8.80
N ASP A 23 8.49 -0.37 -8.07
CA ASP A 23 8.21 0.57 -7.02
C ASP A 23 7.63 1.88 -7.59
N THR A 24 6.90 2.61 -6.76
CA THR A 24 6.49 3.99 -7.03
C THR A 24 7.68 4.95 -6.94
N PHE A 25 8.72 4.61 -6.18
CA PHE A 25 9.89 5.48 -5.95
C PHE A 25 11.01 5.32 -6.98
N HIS A 26 11.20 4.11 -7.51
CA HIS A 26 12.31 3.82 -8.41
C HIS A 26 11.96 2.78 -9.48
N GLU A 27 12.73 2.77 -10.57
CA GLU A 27 12.49 1.88 -11.71
C GLU A 27 12.81 0.39 -11.43
N GLU A 28 13.38 0.10 -10.26
CA GLU A 28 13.71 -1.25 -9.81
C GLU A 28 12.50 -1.96 -9.20
N PHE A 29 12.53 -3.30 -9.25
CA PHE A 29 11.50 -4.11 -8.60
C PHE A 29 11.87 -4.31 -7.13
N THR A 30 10.92 -4.06 -6.24
CA THR A 30 11.08 -4.27 -4.80
C THR A 30 9.87 -5.00 -4.23
N TRP A 31 10.04 -5.54 -3.03
CA TRP A 31 8.91 -6.05 -2.25
C TRP A 31 8.31 -4.88 -1.49
N GLN A 32 7.02 -4.65 -1.69
CA GLN A 32 6.29 -3.57 -1.06
C GLN A 32 4.99 -4.07 -0.43
N VAL A 33 4.59 -3.42 0.65
CA VAL A 33 3.29 -3.58 1.28
C VAL A 33 2.45 -2.35 0.99
N THR A 34 1.21 -2.58 0.55
CA THR A 34 0.20 -1.54 0.38
C THR A 34 -0.87 -1.73 1.44
N PHE A 35 -1.05 -0.72 2.27
CA PHE A 35 -2.21 -0.57 3.14
C PHE A 35 -3.18 0.38 2.45
N SER A 36 -4.46 0.04 2.41
CA SER A 36 -5.49 0.91 1.84
C SER A 36 -6.68 0.99 2.77
N ARG A 37 -7.31 2.17 2.79
CA ARG A 37 -8.62 2.36 3.42
C ARG A 37 -9.60 2.84 2.38
N GLU A 38 -10.72 2.15 2.30
CA GLU A 38 -11.85 2.49 1.45
C GLU A 38 -12.92 3.24 2.26
N ALA A 39 -13.66 4.11 1.58
CA ALA A 39 -14.73 4.91 2.15
C ALA A 39 -15.92 4.04 2.54
N THR A 40 -16.44 4.25 3.74
CA THR A 40 -17.67 3.65 4.24
C THR A 40 -18.87 4.59 4.09
N GLU A 41 -20.10 4.10 4.27
CA GLU A 41 -21.30 4.95 4.28
C GLU A 41 -21.17 6.10 5.31
N GLU A 42 -20.65 5.82 6.50
CA GLU A 42 -20.40 6.83 7.53
C GLU A 42 -19.37 7.89 7.07
N ASP A 43 -18.35 7.49 6.30
CA ASP A 43 -17.37 8.43 5.77
C ASP A 43 -18.00 9.37 4.74
N LEU A 44 -18.91 8.89 3.88
CA LEU A 44 -19.63 9.72 2.90
C LEU A 44 -20.55 10.75 3.57
N GLU A 45 -21.21 10.37 4.68
CA GLU A 45 -22.05 11.29 5.45
C GLU A 45 -21.24 12.45 6.06
N ASN A 46 -19.97 12.19 6.41
CA ASN A 46 -19.12 13.14 7.11
C ASN A 46 -18.09 13.85 6.21
N ASN A 47 -17.88 13.37 4.98
CA ASN A 47 -16.88 13.92 4.05
C ASN A 47 -17.47 14.13 2.65
N HIS A 48 -17.74 15.40 2.33
CA HIS A 48 -18.30 15.81 1.03
C HIS A 48 -17.35 15.68 -0.17
N TYR A 49 -16.10 15.28 0.05
CA TYR A 49 -15.16 14.99 -1.04
C TYR A 49 -15.25 13.53 -1.54
N LEU A 50 -15.93 12.65 -0.81
CA LEU A 50 -16.13 11.26 -1.18
C LEU A 50 -17.48 11.11 -1.89
N GLU A 51 -17.49 10.40 -3.01
CA GLU A 51 -18.69 10.24 -3.83
C GLU A 51 -19.30 8.84 -3.70
N GLU A 52 -18.48 7.81 -3.46
CA GLU A 52 -18.92 6.42 -3.49
C GLU A 52 -18.33 5.56 -2.35
N VAL A 53 -19.13 4.63 -1.82
CA VAL A 53 -18.64 3.58 -0.91
C VAL A 53 -17.65 2.69 -1.65
N GLY A 54 -16.50 2.43 -1.06
CA GLY A 54 -15.40 1.72 -1.72
C GLY A 54 -14.36 2.64 -2.37
N GLU A 55 -14.60 3.96 -2.41
CA GLU A 55 -13.62 4.92 -2.89
C GLU A 55 -12.35 4.89 -2.02
N LEU A 56 -11.17 4.89 -2.64
CA LEU A 56 -9.90 4.83 -1.92
C LEU A 56 -9.62 6.17 -1.22
N MET A 57 -9.80 6.21 0.09
CA MET A 57 -9.53 7.41 0.90
C MET A 57 -8.05 7.68 1.03
N TRP A 58 -7.27 6.64 1.36
CA TRP A 58 -5.82 6.74 1.43
C TRP A 58 -5.18 5.39 1.19
N SER A 59 -3.93 5.41 0.73
CA SER A 59 -3.07 4.24 0.66
C SER A 59 -1.65 4.55 1.11
N LEU A 60 -1.09 3.68 1.94
CA LEU A 60 0.32 3.71 2.33
C LEU A 60 1.03 2.59 1.59
N VAL A 61 2.05 2.94 0.83
CA VAL A 61 2.94 1.99 0.16
C VAL A 61 4.29 2.07 0.84
N ALA A 62 4.86 0.94 1.26
CA ALA A 62 6.15 0.89 1.94
C ALA A 62 6.97 -0.30 1.49
N GLU A 63 8.28 -0.11 1.32
CA GLU A 63 9.20 -1.19 1.01
C GLU A 63 9.44 -2.10 2.22
N VAL A 64 9.50 -3.41 1.97
CA VAL A 64 9.65 -4.40 3.03
C VAL A 64 10.59 -5.54 2.64
N THR A 65 11.44 -5.95 3.57
CA THR A 65 12.26 -7.17 3.43
C THR A 65 11.55 -8.41 3.96
N HIS A 66 10.56 -8.23 4.84
CA HIS A 66 9.82 -9.30 5.49
C HIS A 66 8.32 -8.99 5.44
N CYS A 67 7.49 -10.03 5.33
CA CYS A 67 6.05 -9.87 5.48
C CYS A 67 5.73 -9.43 6.93
N PRO A 68 5.02 -8.32 7.15
CA PRO A 68 4.71 -7.82 8.49
C PRO A 68 3.75 -8.73 9.28
N TYR A 69 3.12 -9.72 8.64
CA TYR A 69 2.10 -10.58 9.27
C TYR A 69 2.56 -11.99 9.61
N CYS A 70 3.39 -12.61 8.76
CA CYS A 70 3.92 -13.96 9.01
C CYS A 70 5.42 -13.98 9.28
N GLY A 71 6.11 -12.85 9.13
CA GLY A 71 7.56 -12.77 9.28
C GLY A 71 8.36 -13.46 8.18
N THR A 72 7.71 -13.92 7.10
CA THR A 72 8.42 -14.55 5.97
C THR A 72 9.38 -13.55 5.37
N LYS A 73 10.65 -13.94 5.23
CA LYS A 73 11.67 -13.15 4.56
C LYS A 73 11.42 -13.17 3.04
N LEU A 74 11.20 -11.99 2.47
CA LEU A 74 10.89 -11.77 1.06
C LEU A 74 12.11 -11.29 0.28
N MET A 75 12.99 -10.54 0.94
CA MET A 75 14.21 -9.97 0.38
C MET A 75 15.36 -10.00 1.41
N GLU A 76 16.60 -10.08 0.94
CA GLU A 76 17.79 -10.01 1.80
C GLU A 76 18.02 -8.62 2.39
N SER A 77 17.95 -7.58 1.56
CA SER A 77 18.19 -6.19 1.93
C SER A 77 17.52 -5.26 0.92
N LEU A 78 17.09 -4.09 1.38
CA LEU A 78 16.69 -3.00 0.49
C LEU A 78 17.93 -2.32 -0.08
N ASN A 79 17.79 -1.70 -1.25
CA ASN A 79 18.86 -0.93 -1.88
C ASN A 79 19.06 0.46 -1.22
N ASN A 80 18.11 0.87 -0.39
CA ASN A 80 18.04 2.14 0.34
C ASN A 80 17.71 1.89 1.83
N ASN A 81 17.30 2.94 2.56
CA ASN A 81 16.88 2.84 3.97
C ASN A 81 15.41 2.39 4.15
N GLY A 82 14.75 1.94 3.08
CA GLY A 82 13.32 1.71 2.99
C GLY A 82 12.55 2.99 2.73
N GLU A 83 11.89 3.04 1.58
CA GLU A 83 11.02 4.15 1.18
C GLU A 83 9.55 3.84 1.46
N PHE A 84 8.78 4.89 1.73
CA PHE A 84 7.34 4.82 1.90
C PHE A 84 6.66 6.10 1.44
N VAL A 85 5.40 5.97 1.06
CA VAL A 85 4.57 7.06 0.53
C VAL A 85 3.16 6.87 1.02
N LEU A 86 2.59 7.96 1.50
CA LEU A 86 1.17 8.02 1.80
C LEU A 86 0.48 8.83 0.69
N PHE A 87 -0.44 8.18 -0.01
CA PHE A 87 -1.42 8.85 -0.85
C PHE A 87 -2.65 9.14 -0.01
N ASP A 88 -2.97 10.42 0.18
CA ASP A 88 -4.18 10.85 0.89
C ASP A 88 -5.12 11.56 -0.09
N SER A 89 -6.25 10.92 -0.39
CA SER A 89 -7.33 11.39 -1.26
C SER A 89 -8.57 11.81 -0.47
N SER A 90 -8.48 11.96 0.85
CA SER A 90 -9.62 12.33 1.69
C SER A 90 -10.02 13.81 1.59
N GLY A 91 -9.33 14.61 0.77
CA GLY A 91 -9.61 16.03 0.53
C GLY A 91 -9.52 16.41 -0.95
N TRP A 92 -9.67 17.71 -1.25
CA TRP A 92 -9.75 18.23 -2.62
C TRP A 92 -8.56 17.83 -3.51
N SER A 93 -7.36 17.70 -2.96
CA SER A 93 -6.15 17.36 -3.70
C SER A 93 -5.48 16.13 -3.09
N THR A 94 -5.09 15.17 -3.94
CA THR A 94 -4.23 14.06 -3.51
C THR A 94 -2.90 14.60 -3.01
N ASN A 95 -2.60 14.38 -1.74
CA ASN A 95 -1.29 14.70 -1.17
C ASN A 95 -0.41 13.45 -1.17
N VAL A 96 0.85 13.64 -1.56
CA VAL A 96 1.89 12.61 -1.50
C VAL A 96 2.83 13.03 -0.37
N LEU A 97 2.76 12.30 0.75
CA LEU A 97 3.56 12.56 1.95
C LEU A 97 4.67 11.52 2.11
#